data_AF-A0AAD6SVX9-F1
#
_entry.id   AF-A0AAD6SVX9-F1
#
_cell.length_a   1.000
_cell.length_b   1.000
_cell.length_c   1.000
_cell.angle_alpha   90.00
_cell.angle_beta   90.00
_cell.angle_gamma   90.00
#
_symmetry.space_group_name_H-M   'P 1'
#
loop_
_entity.id
_entity.type
_entity.pdbx_description
1 polymer ?
#
loop_
_entity_poly.entity_id
_entity_poly.type
_entity_poly.pdbx_seq_one_letter_code
_entity_poly.pdbx_strand_id
1 'polypeptide(L)'
;MSTPSVSSATSDTRTGASTDEQIRKEPTWTLGPVRFKKLLKAIVGEEAAEAKEREEDPYFKLTPSHSQALRDQVAWQDRDKSTRHYRIIGRDGYDYASTPNSDMGILLNIMQKRAIEEPRLRAHSLYTMWEHLEPAAKKAGVPVENLRAQLTEEYGMDPLTAAPPPPRNDTERALRNAEAERVKADHKRNKMAMMRQMRKQGAPIPLDLKTGDVAWNDEIHGQFVVLVTRVDKATGLKELKSW
;
A
#
# COMPACT_ATOMS: atom_id res chain seq x y z
N MET A 1 1.92 -43.68 -69.16
CA MET A 1 3.12 -43.60 -68.31
C MET A 1 2.68 -43.30 -66.88
N SER A 2 3.06 -44.17 -65.94
CA SER A 2 3.28 -43.96 -64.51
C SER A 2 2.12 -43.49 -63.59
N THR A 3 1.61 -44.43 -62.78
CA THR A 3 1.30 -44.24 -61.34
C THR A 3 2.60 -43.88 -60.59
N PRO A 4 2.63 -43.25 -59.38
CA PRO A 4 2.07 -43.81 -58.14
C PRO A 4 1.61 -42.76 -57.06
N SER A 5 0.70 -43.12 -56.14
CA SER A 5 0.88 -43.61 -54.74
C SER A 5 0.85 -42.55 -53.63
N VAL A 6 -0.18 -42.68 -52.78
CA VAL A 6 -0.17 -42.84 -51.30
C VAL A 6 1.02 -42.28 -50.50
N SER A 7 0.73 -41.43 -49.50
CA SER A 7 1.28 -41.58 -48.14
C SER A 7 0.47 -40.79 -47.10
N SER A 8 0.06 -41.51 -46.06
CA SER A 8 -0.43 -41.08 -44.76
C SER A 8 0.41 -39.99 -44.07
N ALA A 9 -0.22 -39.19 -43.19
CA ALA A 9 0.04 -39.24 -41.74
C ALA A 9 -0.75 -38.16 -40.95
N THR A 10 -1.46 -38.66 -39.93
CA THR A 10 -1.61 -38.12 -38.56
C THR A 10 -2.25 -36.75 -38.32
N SER A 11 -3.43 -36.86 -37.68
CA SER A 11 -3.87 -36.09 -36.50
C SER A 11 -2.77 -35.39 -35.70
N ASP A 12 -3.07 -34.19 -35.18
CA ASP A 12 -2.72 -33.89 -33.79
C ASP A 12 -3.63 -32.80 -33.20
N THR A 13 -4.51 -33.27 -32.34
CA THR A 13 -5.00 -32.58 -31.14
C THR A 13 -3.86 -31.94 -30.34
N ARG A 14 -4.02 -30.68 -29.96
CA ARG A 14 -3.26 -30.05 -28.86
C ARG A 14 -4.26 -29.23 -28.04
N THR A 15 -5.05 -29.84 -27.15
CA THR A 15 -4.75 -30.12 -25.73
C THR A 15 -3.77 -29.14 -25.10
N GLY A 16 -4.24 -28.52 -24.01
CA GLY A 16 -3.49 -27.60 -23.16
C GLY A 16 -2.16 -28.20 -22.72
N ALA A 17 -1.09 -27.50 -23.05
CA ALA A 17 0.18 -27.68 -22.38
C ALA A 17 0.09 -26.91 -21.06
N SER A 18 0.09 -27.68 -19.98
CA SER A 18 0.17 -27.19 -18.61
C SER A 18 1.44 -26.38 -18.40
N THR A 19 1.37 -25.50 -17.42
CA THR A 19 2.41 -24.67 -16.80
C THR A 19 3.72 -25.40 -16.48
N ASP A 20 3.78 -26.73 -16.61
CA ASP A 20 4.95 -27.58 -16.36
C ASP A 20 6.05 -27.47 -17.42
N GLU A 21 5.71 -27.20 -18.70
CA GLU A 21 6.72 -27.14 -19.76
C GLU A 21 7.55 -25.85 -19.75
N GLN A 22 7.01 -24.75 -19.22
CA GLN A 22 7.74 -23.48 -19.12
C GLN A 22 8.78 -23.47 -18.00
N ILE A 23 8.60 -24.28 -16.95
CA ILE A 23 9.53 -24.36 -15.80
C ILE A 23 10.81 -25.17 -16.14
N ARG A 24 10.80 -25.95 -17.22
CA ARG A 24 11.91 -26.87 -17.58
C ARG A 24 13.05 -26.23 -18.38
N LYS A 25 13.02 -24.92 -18.68
CA LYS A 25 14.01 -24.25 -19.55
C LYS A 25 15.04 -23.36 -18.84
N GLU A 26 15.17 -23.46 -17.53
CA GLU A 26 16.26 -22.83 -16.75
C GLU A 26 17.13 -23.88 -16.03
N PRO A 27 18.42 -23.58 -15.74
CA PRO A 27 19.47 -24.58 -15.64
C PRO A 27 19.22 -25.58 -14.49
N THR A 28 19.35 -26.85 -14.87
CA THR A 28 19.14 -28.10 -14.13
C THR A 28 19.44 -28.06 -12.62
N TRP A 29 18.42 -27.74 -11.83
CA TRP A 29 18.27 -28.27 -10.47
C TRP A 29 17.07 -29.23 -10.48
N THR A 30 17.28 -30.47 -10.92
CA THR A 30 16.24 -31.51 -10.81
C THR A 30 16.06 -31.91 -9.36
N LEU A 31 15.14 -31.23 -8.67
CA LEU A 31 14.63 -31.65 -7.38
C LEU A 31 13.97 -33.02 -7.54
N GLY A 32 14.55 -34.05 -6.90
CA GLY A 32 13.97 -35.39 -6.91
C GLY A 32 12.52 -35.37 -6.40
N PRO A 33 11.65 -36.28 -6.89
CA PRO A 33 10.20 -36.25 -6.63
C PRO A 33 9.84 -36.29 -5.15
N VAL A 34 10.71 -36.86 -4.31
CA VAL A 34 10.57 -36.87 -2.84
C VAL A 34 10.81 -35.49 -2.24
N ARG A 35 11.85 -34.76 -2.68
CA ARG A 35 12.12 -33.39 -2.23
C ARG A 35 11.07 -32.41 -2.76
N PHE A 36 10.60 -32.60 -3.99
CA PHE A 36 9.53 -31.81 -4.57
C PHE A 36 8.19 -32.01 -3.82
N LYS A 37 7.81 -33.25 -3.51
CA LYS A 37 6.64 -33.52 -2.65
C LYS A 37 6.81 -32.94 -1.25
N LYS A 38 8.02 -32.97 -0.66
CA LYS A 38 8.27 -32.41 0.67
C LYS A 38 8.19 -30.87 0.66
N LEU A 39 8.68 -30.22 -0.39
CA LEU A 39 8.53 -28.79 -0.62
C LEU A 39 7.08 -28.40 -0.86
N LEU A 40 6.35 -29.12 -1.70
CA LEU A 40 4.91 -28.90 -1.90
C LEU A 40 4.12 -29.09 -0.61
N LYS A 41 4.44 -30.10 0.21
CA LYS A 41 3.76 -30.32 1.50
C LYS A 41 4.13 -29.27 2.55
N ALA A 42 5.33 -28.69 2.46
CA ALA A 42 5.75 -27.56 3.29
C ALA A 42 5.04 -26.28 2.83
N ILE A 43 5.02 -25.98 1.53
CA ILE A 43 4.35 -24.80 0.97
C ILE A 43 2.83 -24.89 1.15
N VAL A 44 2.19 -26.00 0.81
CA VAL A 44 0.74 -26.19 0.97
C VAL A 44 0.36 -26.37 2.44
N GLY A 45 1.24 -26.93 3.25
CA GLY A 45 1.04 -27.07 4.70
C GLY A 45 1.20 -25.75 5.45
N GLU A 46 2.16 -24.91 5.04
CA GLU A 46 2.34 -23.54 5.51
C GLU A 46 1.24 -22.63 4.97
N GLU A 47 0.82 -22.73 3.70
CA GLU A 47 -0.32 -21.97 3.18
C GLU A 47 -1.63 -22.36 3.87
N ALA A 48 -1.85 -23.64 4.19
CA ALA A 48 -3.04 -24.08 4.92
C ALA A 48 -2.98 -23.77 6.42
N ALA A 49 -1.79 -23.68 7.01
CA ALA A 49 -1.58 -23.23 8.38
C ALA A 49 -1.67 -21.70 8.49
N GLU A 50 -1.06 -20.96 7.56
CA GLU A 50 -1.22 -19.51 7.38
C GLU A 50 -2.68 -19.17 7.06
N ALA A 51 -3.40 -19.96 6.28
CA ALA A 51 -4.83 -19.73 6.02
C ALA A 51 -5.71 -20.03 7.24
N LYS A 52 -5.30 -20.94 8.13
CA LYS A 52 -6.02 -21.22 9.39
C LYS A 52 -5.64 -20.28 10.53
N GLU A 53 -4.43 -19.75 10.55
CA GLU A 53 -4.06 -18.65 11.45
C GLU A 53 -4.57 -17.29 10.94
N ARG A 54 -4.73 -17.10 9.61
CA ARG A 54 -5.43 -15.98 8.95
C ARG A 54 -6.95 -15.97 9.11
N GLU A 55 -7.49 -16.71 10.08
CA GLU A 55 -8.67 -16.21 10.81
C GLU A 55 -8.23 -15.07 11.76
N GLU A 56 -7.40 -14.15 11.24
CA GLU A 56 -6.85 -13.02 11.97
C GLU A 56 -7.94 -11.95 12.06
N ASP A 57 -8.17 -11.53 13.31
CA ASP A 57 -8.93 -10.36 13.72
C ASP A 57 -8.98 -9.31 12.59
N PRO A 58 -10.16 -8.93 12.06
CA PRO A 58 -10.23 -7.89 11.05
C PRO A 58 -9.43 -6.70 11.58
N TYR A 59 -8.52 -6.18 10.76
CA TYR A 59 -7.54 -5.15 11.14
C TYR A 59 -8.22 -3.95 11.87
N PHE A 60 -9.53 -3.77 11.63
CA PHE A 60 -10.43 -2.89 12.36
C PHE A 60 -11.71 -3.62 12.80
N LYS A 61 -12.09 -3.51 14.08
CA LYS A 61 -13.35 -4.04 14.62
C LYS A 61 -14.52 -3.11 14.29
N LEU A 62 -15.14 -3.31 13.14
CA LEU A 62 -16.30 -2.52 12.72
C LEU A 62 -17.61 -3.09 13.29
N THR A 63 -18.38 -2.24 13.96
CA THR A 63 -19.76 -2.49 14.37
C THR A 63 -20.78 -1.93 13.35
N PRO A 64 -22.06 -2.38 13.39
CA PRO A 64 -23.12 -1.83 12.53
C PRO A 64 -23.35 -0.32 12.66
N SER A 65 -22.95 0.29 13.78
CA SER A 65 -23.08 1.73 14.03
C SER A 65 -22.08 2.59 13.23
N HIS A 66 -21.06 1.99 12.62
CA HIS A 66 -20.17 2.72 11.71
C HIS A 66 -20.87 3.04 10.39
N SER A 67 -20.41 4.08 9.70
CA SER A 67 -20.97 4.46 8.40
C SER A 67 -20.69 3.37 7.35
N GLN A 68 -21.52 3.35 6.31
CA GLN A 68 -21.26 2.48 5.16
C GLN A 68 -19.96 2.86 4.45
N ALA A 69 -19.69 4.17 4.32
CA ALA A 69 -18.46 4.66 3.71
C ALA A 69 -17.20 4.11 4.39
N LEU A 70 -17.15 4.08 5.73
CA LEU A 70 -16.01 3.52 6.45
C LEU A 70 -15.90 2.01 6.27
N ARG A 71 -17.03 1.28 6.27
CA ARG A 71 -17.03 -0.15 5.99
C ARG A 71 -16.48 -0.45 4.59
N ASP A 72 -16.90 0.31 3.59
CA ASP A 72 -16.41 0.16 2.21
C ASP A 72 -14.92 0.49 2.10
N GLN A 73 -14.46 1.52 2.83
CA GLN A 73 -13.05 1.89 2.87
C GLN A 73 -12.18 0.81 3.49
N VAL A 74 -12.58 0.27 4.64
CA VAL A 74 -11.87 -0.83 5.32
C VAL A 74 -11.93 -2.12 4.49
N ALA A 75 -13.08 -2.42 3.89
CA ALA A 75 -13.22 -3.58 3.02
C ALA A 75 -12.35 -3.47 1.77
N TRP A 76 -12.03 -2.26 1.29
CA TRP A 76 -11.11 -2.05 0.19
C TRP A 76 -9.64 -2.22 0.62
N GLN A 77 -9.28 -1.86 1.86
CA GLN A 77 -7.94 -2.04 2.43
C GLN A 77 -7.61 -3.49 2.79
N ASP A 78 -8.61 -4.37 2.73
CA ASP A 78 -8.45 -5.82 2.86
C ASP A 78 -7.35 -6.31 1.90
N ARG A 79 -6.34 -7.00 2.46
CA ARG A 79 -5.09 -7.32 1.76
C ARG A 79 -5.29 -8.27 0.59
N ASP A 80 -6.37 -9.04 0.61
CA ASP A 80 -6.76 -9.90 -0.50
C ASP A 80 -7.33 -9.11 -1.69
N LYS A 81 -7.71 -7.84 -1.48
CA LYS A 81 -8.32 -6.96 -2.49
C LYS A 81 -7.42 -5.80 -2.89
N SER A 82 -6.57 -5.31 -2.00
CA SER A 82 -5.68 -4.18 -2.29
C SER A 82 -4.41 -4.20 -1.46
N THR A 83 -3.27 -3.87 -2.09
CA THR A 83 -2.00 -3.63 -1.38
C THR A 83 -1.84 -2.17 -0.94
N ARG A 84 -2.88 -1.36 -1.14
CA ARG A 84 -2.83 0.10 -1.04
C ARG A 84 -3.45 0.56 0.28
N HIS A 85 -2.94 1.66 0.83
CA HIS A 85 -3.29 2.07 2.18
C HIS A 85 -4.62 2.79 2.29
N TYR A 86 -5.01 3.60 1.30
CA TYR A 86 -6.24 4.36 1.39
C TYR A 86 -6.77 4.72 0.01
N ARG A 87 -8.08 4.57 -0.21
CA ARG A 87 -8.77 5.02 -1.42
C ARG A 87 -9.30 6.43 -1.25
N ILE A 88 -8.95 7.33 -2.15
CA ILE A 88 -9.46 8.70 -2.26
C ILE A 88 -10.49 8.72 -3.38
N ILE A 89 -11.70 9.17 -3.08
CA ILE A 89 -12.82 9.14 -4.03
C ILE A 89 -12.66 10.29 -5.04
N GLY A 90 -12.58 9.95 -6.32
CA GLY A 90 -12.48 10.92 -7.42
C GLY A 90 -13.84 11.24 -8.04
N ARG A 91 -13.89 12.27 -8.90
CA ARG A 91 -15.10 12.62 -9.67
C ARG A 91 -15.09 12.07 -11.10
N ASP A 92 -13.92 11.89 -11.69
CA ASP A 92 -13.74 11.68 -13.14
C ASP A 92 -13.81 10.20 -13.57
N GLY A 93 -14.72 9.42 -12.98
CA GLY A 93 -14.83 7.98 -13.25
C GLY A 93 -13.73 7.11 -12.64
N TYR A 94 -12.73 7.73 -11.99
CA TYR A 94 -11.66 7.05 -11.27
C TYR A 94 -11.71 7.37 -9.78
N ASP A 95 -11.30 6.40 -8.98
CA ASP A 95 -10.81 6.61 -7.62
C ASP A 95 -9.28 6.58 -7.62
N TYR A 96 -8.66 6.95 -6.49
CA TYR A 96 -7.21 7.04 -6.38
C TYR A 96 -6.72 6.27 -5.17
N ALA A 97 -5.85 5.30 -5.41
CA ALA A 97 -5.17 4.56 -4.36
C ALA A 97 -3.95 5.34 -3.87
N SER A 98 -3.98 5.74 -2.60
CA SER A 98 -2.88 6.35 -1.87
C SER A 98 -2.06 5.26 -1.17
N THR A 99 -0.74 5.27 -1.40
CA THR A 99 0.22 4.40 -0.73
C THR A 99 1.40 5.21 -0.27
N PRO A 100 1.51 5.52 1.03
CA PRO A 100 2.65 6.20 1.56
C PRO A 100 3.85 5.23 1.68
N ASN A 101 5.01 5.73 2.10
CA ASN A 101 6.11 4.86 2.50
C ASN A 101 5.73 3.98 3.71
N SER A 102 6.54 2.95 4.00
CA SER A 102 6.23 1.96 5.05
C SER A 102 5.93 2.57 6.41
N ASP A 103 6.69 3.59 6.82
CA ASP A 103 6.58 4.17 8.17
C ASP A 103 5.29 4.97 8.30
N MET A 104 4.97 5.74 7.27
CA MET A 104 3.74 6.53 7.23
C MET A 104 2.52 5.63 7.03
N GLY A 105 2.67 4.50 6.35
CA GLY A 105 1.65 3.46 6.27
C GLY A 105 1.28 2.89 7.64
N ILE A 106 2.30 2.57 8.45
CA ILE A 106 2.11 2.15 9.84
C ILE A 106 1.43 3.27 10.65
N LEU A 107 1.86 4.52 10.50
CA LEU A 107 1.25 5.66 11.17
C LEU A 107 -0.24 5.80 10.83
N LEU A 108 -0.59 5.77 9.54
CA LEU A 108 -1.98 5.84 9.08
C LEU A 108 -2.82 4.71 9.64
N ASN A 109 -2.30 3.48 9.64
CA ASN A 109 -2.98 2.32 10.22
C ASN A 109 -3.27 2.49 11.72
N ILE A 110 -2.30 3.01 12.49
CA ILE A 110 -2.48 3.31 13.92
C ILE A 110 -3.52 4.41 14.10
N MET A 111 -3.46 5.48 13.29
CA MET A 111 -4.42 6.59 13.39
C MET A 111 -5.83 6.15 13.02
N GLN A 112 -5.99 5.36 11.97
CA GLN A 112 -7.28 4.80 11.57
C GLN A 112 -7.88 3.93 12.69
N LYS A 113 -7.06 3.06 13.29
CA LYS A 113 -7.48 2.24 14.42
C LYS A 113 -7.93 3.09 15.60
N ARG A 114 -7.14 4.11 15.98
CA ARG A 114 -7.50 5.05 17.05
C ARG A 114 -8.77 5.83 16.74
N ALA A 115 -8.96 6.25 15.49
CA ALA A 115 -10.17 6.95 15.07
C ALA A 115 -11.43 6.09 15.23
N ILE A 116 -11.32 4.78 14.98
CA ILE A 116 -12.42 3.82 15.11
C ILE A 116 -12.66 3.47 16.58
N GLU A 117 -11.62 3.01 17.28
CA GLU A 117 -11.73 2.34 18.57
C GLU A 117 -11.59 3.28 19.78
N GLU A 118 -10.98 4.45 19.61
CA GLU A 118 -10.66 5.38 20.71
C GLU A 118 -11.36 6.74 20.53
N PRO A 119 -12.64 6.90 20.94
CA PRO A 119 -13.40 8.13 20.75
C PRO A 119 -12.71 9.40 21.26
N ARG A 120 -11.89 9.29 22.31
CA ARG A 120 -11.13 10.41 22.91
C ARG A 120 -10.01 10.92 22.00
N LEU A 121 -9.43 10.07 21.16
CA LEU A 121 -8.33 10.42 20.25
C LEU A 121 -8.81 10.67 18.82
N ARG A 122 -10.07 10.35 18.50
CA ARG A 122 -10.64 10.41 17.16
C ARG A 122 -10.32 11.71 16.42
N ALA A 123 -10.59 12.86 17.02
CA ALA A 123 -10.35 14.15 16.35
C ALA A 123 -8.88 14.35 15.97
N HIS A 124 -7.94 14.06 16.88
CA HIS A 124 -6.51 14.16 16.61
C HIS A 124 -6.05 13.15 15.56
N SER A 125 -6.52 11.90 15.65
CA SER A 125 -6.19 10.87 14.68
C SER A 125 -6.68 11.21 13.27
N LEU A 126 -7.90 11.75 13.15
CA LEU A 126 -8.43 12.21 11.86
C LEU A 126 -7.66 13.39 11.29
N TYR A 127 -7.26 14.34 12.14
CA TYR A 127 -6.41 15.45 11.69
C TYR A 127 -5.06 14.94 11.16
N THR A 128 -4.39 14.03 11.88
CA THR A 128 -3.13 13.43 11.40
C THR A 128 -3.33 12.64 10.11
N MET A 129 -4.42 11.89 9.97
CA MET A 129 -4.73 11.21 8.70
C MET A 129 -4.93 12.21 7.56
N TRP A 130 -5.68 13.29 7.81
CA TRP A 130 -5.89 14.35 6.83
C TRP A 130 -4.56 14.97 6.38
N GLU A 131 -3.64 15.30 7.29
CA GLU A 131 -2.32 15.85 6.94
C GLU A 131 -1.50 14.94 6.02
N HIS A 132 -1.61 13.62 6.18
CA HIS A 132 -0.87 12.65 5.36
C HIS A 132 -1.58 12.30 4.06
N LEU A 133 -2.90 12.45 3.99
CA LEU A 133 -3.71 12.19 2.79
C LEU A 133 -3.87 13.43 1.90
N GLU A 134 -3.74 14.64 2.45
CA GLU A 134 -3.86 15.89 1.69
C GLU A 134 -2.85 15.97 0.52
N PRO A 135 -1.55 15.62 0.67
CA PRO A 135 -0.61 15.57 -0.45
C PRO A 135 -1.04 14.57 -1.54
N ALA A 136 -1.63 13.44 -1.14
CA ALA A 136 -2.13 12.43 -2.07
C ALA A 136 -3.34 12.95 -2.86
N ALA A 137 -4.28 13.64 -2.21
CA ALA A 137 -5.40 14.28 -2.87
C ALA A 137 -4.94 15.38 -3.84
N LYS A 138 -3.99 16.23 -3.43
CA LYS A 138 -3.39 17.24 -4.32
C LYS A 138 -2.73 16.61 -5.55
N LYS A 139 -1.96 15.53 -5.36
CA LYS A 139 -1.33 14.79 -6.47
C LYS A 139 -2.35 14.09 -7.37
N ALA A 140 -3.49 13.67 -6.82
CA ALA A 140 -4.60 13.10 -7.58
C ALA A 140 -5.44 14.14 -8.35
N GLY A 141 -5.25 15.45 -8.08
CA GLY A 141 -6.12 16.51 -8.59
C GLY A 141 -7.50 16.55 -7.89
N VAL A 142 -7.63 15.92 -6.72
CA VAL A 142 -8.86 15.92 -5.93
C VAL A 142 -8.87 17.15 -5.00
N PRO A 143 -9.92 17.99 -5.04
CA PRO A 143 -10.07 19.11 -4.11
C PRO A 143 -10.00 18.64 -2.65
N VAL A 144 -9.29 19.40 -1.81
CA VAL A 144 -9.07 19.05 -0.40
C VAL A 144 -10.40 19.00 0.38
N GLU A 145 -11.38 19.78 -0.05
CA GLU A 145 -12.75 19.78 0.47
C GLU A 145 -13.44 18.43 0.26
N ASN A 146 -13.18 17.75 -0.87
CA ASN A 146 -13.73 16.42 -1.12
C ASN A 146 -13.09 15.38 -0.20
N LEU A 147 -11.77 15.45 0.04
CA LEU A 147 -11.10 14.58 1.00
C LEU A 147 -11.65 14.79 2.41
N ARG A 148 -11.86 16.05 2.82
CA ARG A 148 -12.48 16.38 4.12
C ARG A 148 -13.89 15.83 4.23
N ALA A 149 -14.72 15.99 3.18
CA ALA A 149 -16.08 15.45 3.14
C ALA A 149 -16.07 13.92 3.23
N GLN A 150 -15.19 13.24 2.49
CA GLN A 150 -15.01 11.80 2.55
C GLN A 150 -14.66 11.33 3.97
N LEU A 151 -13.65 11.93 4.61
CA LEU A 151 -13.27 11.58 5.99
C LEU A 151 -14.42 11.85 6.98
N THR A 152 -15.18 12.93 6.76
CA THR A 152 -16.35 13.24 7.61
C THR A 152 -17.44 12.17 7.47
N GLU A 153 -17.71 11.71 6.25
CA GLU A 153 -18.69 10.64 5.98
C GLU A 153 -18.23 9.28 6.53
N GLU A 154 -16.95 8.97 6.42
CA GLU A 154 -16.36 7.75 6.97
C GLU A 154 -16.44 7.72 8.50
N TYR A 155 -15.97 8.76 9.18
CA TYR A 155 -15.78 8.72 10.63
C TYR A 155 -16.85 9.47 11.43
N GLY A 156 -17.83 10.09 10.76
CA GLY A 156 -18.89 10.90 11.37
C GLY A 156 -18.37 12.16 12.07
N MET A 157 -17.16 12.61 11.75
CA MET A 157 -16.49 13.74 12.40
C MET A 157 -15.59 14.46 11.40
N ASP A 158 -15.65 15.79 11.42
CA ASP A 158 -14.79 16.62 10.60
C ASP A 158 -13.31 16.49 11.02
N PRO A 159 -12.39 16.08 10.12
CA PRO A 159 -10.98 15.90 10.44
C PRO A 159 -10.29 17.21 10.89
N LEU A 160 -10.85 18.38 10.56
CA LEU A 160 -10.30 19.66 10.97
C LEU A 160 -10.73 20.09 12.38
N THR A 161 -11.52 19.29 13.09
CA THR A 161 -11.96 19.58 14.47
C THR A 161 -10.77 19.76 15.42
N ALA A 162 -9.69 19.00 15.22
CA ALA A 162 -8.45 19.11 15.99
C ALA A 162 -7.36 19.93 15.29
N ALA A 163 -7.69 20.64 14.20
CA ALA A 163 -6.72 21.45 13.48
C ALA A 163 -6.27 22.63 14.36
N PRO A 164 -4.98 22.98 14.33
CA PRO A 164 -4.50 24.18 15.02
C PRO A 164 -5.20 25.41 14.41
N PRO A 165 -5.55 26.42 15.23
CA PRO A 165 -6.19 27.63 14.73
C PRO A 165 -5.28 28.33 13.71
N PRO A 166 -5.82 29.07 12.73
CA PRO A 166 -4.99 29.82 11.79
C PRO A 166 -3.98 30.73 12.52
N PRO A 167 -2.77 30.94 11.97
CA PRO A 167 -1.79 31.83 12.58
C PRO A 167 -2.35 33.26 12.63
N ARG A 168 -2.17 33.93 13.77
CA ARG A 168 -2.73 35.27 14.02
C ARG A 168 -1.94 36.38 13.34
N ASN A 169 -0.65 36.15 13.09
CA ASN A 169 0.28 37.09 12.48
C ASN A 169 1.42 36.36 11.75
N ASP A 170 2.22 37.12 11.01
CA ASP A 170 3.32 36.56 10.21
C ASP A 170 4.45 35.99 11.07
N THR A 171 4.66 36.50 12.28
CA THR A 171 5.63 35.93 13.22
C THR A 171 5.22 34.52 13.65
N GLU A 172 3.95 34.31 14.00
CA GLU A 172 3.41 32.99 14.35
C GLU A 172 3.45 32.05 13.14
N ARG A 173 3.12 32.55 11.94
CA ARG A 173 3.26 31.78 10.70
C ARG A 173 4.69 31.31 10.48
N ALA A 174 5.67 32.20 10.64
CA ALA A 174 7.08 31.88 10.49
C ALA A 174 7.55 30.84 11.53
N LEU A 175 7.12 30.97 12.79
CA LEU A 175 7.42 29.99 13.84
C LEU A 175 6.84 28.61 13.53
N ARG A 176 5.60 28.53 13.06
CA ARG A 176 4.99 27.25 12.67
C ARG A 176 5.68 26.61 11.46
N ASN A 177 6.08 27.40 10.48
CA ASN A 177 6.86 26.91 9.35
C ASN A 177 8.22 26.37 9.81
N ALA A 178 8.90 27.08 10.71
CA ALA A 178 10.17 26.62 11.29
C ALA A 178 10.00 25.32 12.09
N GLU A 179 8.90 25.17 12.82
CA GLU A 179 8.56 23.94 13.53
C GLU A 179 8.30 22.78 12.57
N ALA A 180 7.55 22.99 11.48
CA ALA A 180 7.32 21.97 10.47
C ALA A 180 8.63 21.50 9.82
N GLU A 181 9.56 22.41 9.53
CA GLU A 181 10.88 22.06 9.02
C GLU A 181 11.73 21.31 10.05
N ARG A 182 11.64 21.68 11.34
CA ARG A 182 12.29 20.93 12.42
C ARG A 182 11.75 19.49 12.50
N VAL A 183 10.44 19.30 12.42
CA VAL A 183 9.82 17.97 12.43
C VAL A 183 10.30 17.12 11.25
N LYS A 184 10.41 17.69 10.04
CA LYS A 184 10.97 16.99 8.87
C LYS A 184 12.45 16.63 9.08
N ALA A 185 13.24 17.53 9.66
CA ALA A 185 14.64 17.29 9.95
C ALA A 185 14.83 16.18 11.01
N ASP A 186 14.01 16.19 12.06
CA ASP A 186 13.98 15.15 13.08
C ASP A 186 13.57 13.80 12.49
N HIS A 187 12.55 13.77 11.61
CA HIS A 187 12.15 12.57 10.89
C HIS A 187 13.31 12.00 10.06
N LYS A 188 13.97 12.84 9.25
CA LYS A 188 15.14 12.44 8.46
C LYS A 188 16.27 11.88 9.34
N ARG A 189 16.59 12.55 10.45
CA ARG A 189 17.61 12.09 11.40
C ARG A 189 17.26 10.71 11.95
N ASN A 190 16.03 10.52 12.42
CA ASN A 190 15.58 9.27 13.02
C ASN A 190 15.54 8.13 11.99
N LYS A 191 15.03 8.40 10.78
CA LYS A 191 14.97 7.42 9.69
C LYS A 191 16.37 7.01 9.23
N MET A 192 17.30 7.96 9.09
CA MET A 192 18.71 7.66 8.79
C MET A 192 19.35 6.79 9.87
N ALA A 193 19.12 7.09 11.16
CA ALA A 193 19.61 6.27 12.26
C ALA A 193 19.06 4.84 12.21
N MET A 194 17.76 4.68 11.97
CA MET A 194 17.11 3.39 11.80
C MET A 194 17.67 2.62 10.61
N MET A 195 17.83 3.26 9.45
CA MET A 195 18.39 2.60 8.26
C MET A 195 19.84 2.17 8.48
N ARG A 196 20.66 2.97 9.17
CA ARG A 196 22.02 2.56 9.56
C ARG A 196 22.00 1.32 10.46
N GLN A 197 21.06 1.27 11.42
CA GLN A 197 20.91 0.12 12.31
C GLN A 197 20.46 -1.13 11.54
N MET A 198 19.43 -1.02 10.70
CA MET A 198 18.95 -2.12 9.86
C MET A 198 20.05 -2.65 8.94
N ARG A 199 20.87 -1.76 8.37
CA ARG A 199 22.02 -2.17 7.56
C ARG A 199 23.05 -2.95 8.37
N LYS A 200 23.36 -2.52 9.60
CA LYS A 200 24.25 -3.27 10.51
C LYS A 200 23.70 -4.66 10.82
N GLN A 201 22.38 -4.83 10.77
CA GLN A 201 21.69 -6.11 10.94
C GLN A 201 21.56 -6.92 9.64
N GLY A 202 22.13 -6.45 8.52
CA GLY A 202 22.17 -7.16 7.24
C GLY A 202 21.09 -6.75 6.23
N ALA A 203 20.29 -5.71 6.50
CA ALA A 203 19.29 -5.25 5.53
C ALA A 203 19.96 -4.67 4.26
N PRO A 204 19.45 -4.99 3.04
CA PRO A 204 20.01 -4.54 1.78
C PRO A 204 19.62 -3.08 1.48
N ILE A 205 20.14 -2.15 2.28
CA ILE A 205 19.90 -0.72 2.11
C ILE A 205 20.95 -0.17 1.12
N PRO A 206 20.65 0.78 0.24
CA PRO A 206 21.67 1.41 -0.62
C PRO A 206 22.61 2.34 0.17
N LEU A 207 23.87 2.45 -0.25
CA LEU A 207 24.79 3.51 0.21
C LEU A 207 24.88 4.62 -0.83
N ASP A 208 25.10 5.83 -0.36
CA ASP A 208 25.61 6.91 -1.18
C ASP A 208 27.08 6.62 -1.52
N LEU A 209 27.37 6.55 -2.82
CA LEU A 209 28.69 6.26 -3.36
C LEU A 209 29.75 7.29 -2.98
N LYS A 210 29.35 8.53 -2.65
CA LYS A 210 30.27 9.61 -2.28
C LYS A 210 30.62 9.59 -0.79
N THR A 211 29.62 9.38 0.07
CA THR A 211 29.80 9.48 1.52
C THR A 211 30.05 8.13 2.17
N GLY A 212 29.69 7.02 1.52
CA GLY A 212 29.72 5.68 2.10
C GLY A 212 28.67 5.46 3.20
N ASP A 213 27.80 6.44 3.44
CA ASP A 213 26.69 6.36 4.39
C ASP A 213 25.40 5.93 3.66
N VAL A 214 24.34 5.62 4.41
CA VAL A 214 23.04 5.26 3.86
C VAL A 214 22.54 6.34 2.90
N ALA A 215 22.09 5.93 1.72
CA ALA A 215 21.51 6.85 0.75
C ALA A 215 20.17 7.41 1.26
N TRP A 216 20.05 8.74 1.30
CA TRP A 216 18.79 9.42 1.54
C TRP A 216 18.20 9.94 0.24
N ASN A 217 16.92 9.63 -0.03
CA ASN A 217 16.17 10.21 -1.13
C ASN A 217 14.89 10.84 -0.56
N ASP A 218 14.76 12.16 -0.66
CA ASP A 218 13.58 12.90 -0.16
C ASP A 218 12.28 12.48 -0.86
N GLU A 219 12.35 12.01 -2.10
CA GLU A 219 11.19 11.55 -2.88
C GLU A 219 10.73 10.13 -2.53
N ILE A 220 11.52 9.38 -1.76
CA ILE A 220 11.21 8.00 -1.34
C ILE A 220 11.04 7.94 0.19
N HIS A 221 11.95 8.58 0.91
CA HIS A 221 12.05 8.50 2.37
C HIS A 221 11.44 9.72 3.09
N GLY A 222 11.04 10.76 2.37
CA GLY A 222 10.41 11.94 2.95
C GLY A 222 9.10 11.60 3.69
N GLN A 223 8.79 12.38 4.73
CA GLN A 223 7.64 12.16 5.60
C GLN A 223 6.29 12.19 4.86
N PHE A 224 6.15 12.98 3.80
CA PHE A 224 4.90 13.13 3.05
C PHE A 224 4.96 12.50 1.66
N VAL A 225 5.91 11.58 1.45
CA VAL A 225 6.04 10.85 0.20
C VAL A 225 4.87 9.87 0.04
N VAL A 226 4.18 10.01 -1.10
CA VAL A 226 3.03 9.18 -1.42
C VAL A 226 2.98 8.81 -2.90
N LEU A 227 2.72 7.52 -3.14
CA LEU A 227 2.35 6.98 -4.44
C LEU A 227 0.85 7.09 -4.61
N VAL A 228 0.42 7.60 -5.75
CA VAL A 228 -1.00 7.75 -6.10
C VAL A 228 -1.23 7.03 -7.41
N THR A 229 -2.13 6.06 -7.40
CA THR A 229 -2.47 5.22 -8.56
C THR A 229 -3.94 5.38 -8.89
N ARG A 230 -4.31 5.44 -10.18
CA ARG A 230 -5.73 5.51 -10.56
C ARG A 230 -6.36 4.12 -10.49
N VAL A 231 -7.58 4.07 -9.99
CA VAL A 231 -8.42 2.88 -9.90
C VAL A 231 -9.70 3.16 -10.67
N ASP A 232 -9.99 2.37 -11.69
CA ASP A 232 -11.22 2.49 -12.46
C ASP A 232 -12.43 2.05 -11.61
N LYS A 233 -13.43 2.93 -11.46
CA LYS A 233 -14.65 2.65 -10.68
C LYS A 233 -15.49 1.51 -11.25
N ALA A 234 -15.47 1.30 -12.56
CA ALA A 234 -16.25 0.26 -13.21
C ALA A 234 -15.67 -1.14 -12.95
N THR A 235 -14.36 -1.25 -12.75
CA THR A 235 -13.68 -2.53 -12.51
C THR A 235 -13.25 -2.73 -11.06
N GLY A 236 -13.18 -1.67 -10.27
CA GLY A 236 -12.91 -1.67 -8.82
C GLY A 236 -11.50 -2.08 -8.40
N LEU A 237 -10.72 -2.70 -9.30
CA LEU A 237 -9.44 -3.35 -8.98
C LEU A 237 -8.35 -3.14 -10.05
N LYS A 238 -8.69 -2.61 -11.23
CA LYS A 238 -7.69 -2.40 -12.28
C LYS A 238 -6.93 -1.11 -12.04
N GLU A 239 -5.75 -1.25 -11.43
CA GLU A 239 -4.79 -0.16 -11.30
C GLU A 239 -4.28 0.24 -12.69
N LEU A 240 -4.48 1.50 -13.05
CA LEU A 240 -3.87 2.09 -14.24
C LEU A 240 -2.50 2.66 -13.84
N LYS A 241 -1.46 2.36 -14.64
CA LYS A 241 -0.07 2.77 -14.36
C LYS A 241 -0.01 4.25 -13.95
N SER A 242 0.73 4.51 -12.86
CA SER A 242 0.95 5.86 -12.33
C SER A 242 1.69 6.76 -13.31
N TRP A 243 1.34 8.05 -13.29
CA TRP A 243 2.01 9.14 -14.01
C TRP A 243 3.21 9.65 -13.22
#